data_AF-A0A132ACN9-F1
#
_entry.id   AF-A0A132ACN9-F1
#
_cell.length_a   1.000
_cell.length_b   1.000
_cell.length_c   1.000
_cell.angle_alpha   90.00
_cell.angle_beta   90.00
_cell.angle_gamma   90.00
#
_symmetry.space_group_name_H-M   'P 1'
#
loop_
_entity.id
_entity.type
_entity.pdbx_description
1 polymer ?
#
loop_
_entity_poly.entity_id
_entity_poly.type
_entity_poly.pdbx_seq_one_letter_code
_entity_poly.pdbx_strand_id
1 'polypeptide(L)'
;MQEAEIEKLRKQLETFNELKIIKEREQILLQAKLDSQSVSIEELEKIRRQHLILHDELNRIRMESFDLLANNKELLRMNRNLKDENERLRKQFEEEHRHLEELNLTNEKNLSKLFDRFEEERRKMLLQSQRLERENQRLREVGINQIQHESRIQSNRRISNGFGDHTARFYGIRASDYSRFKARQYSKLADCLNSIIDQLKINENGIDNNDDEQDENDDVPFEFEFLNKITTISTQTHSDLSLRLK
;
A
#
# COMPACT_ATOMS: atom_id res chain seq x y z
N MET A 1 102.28 9.55 -95.83
CA MET A 1 101.71 8.42 -95.05
C MET A 1 101.18 8.87 -93.69
N GLN A 2 101.89 9.70 -92.93
CA GLN A 2 101.46 10.11 -91.57
C GLN A 2 100.17 10.96 -91.52
N GLU A 3 99.89 11.79 -92.53
CA GLU A 3 98.71 12.68 -92.55
C GLU A 3 97.36 11.94 -92.62
N ALA A 4 97.26 10.90 -93.46
CA ALA A 4 96.03 10.11 -93.59
C ALA A 4 95.70 9.33 -92.31
N GLU A 5 96.72 8.96 -91.55
CA GLU A 5 96.60 8.25 -90.29
C GLU A 5 96.12 9.21 -89.17
N ILE A 6 96.66 10.44 -89.15
CA ILE A 6 96.20 11.52 -88.26
C ILE A 6 94.72 11.86 -88.54
N GLU A 7 94.32 11.98 -89.81
CA GLU A 7 92.94 12.26 -90.21
C GLU A 7 91.97 11.15 -89.75
N LYS A 8 92.40 9.88 -89.85
CA LYS A 8 91.62 8.72 -89.39
C LYS A 8 91.44 8.71 -87.87
N LEU A 9 92.50 9.03 -87.12
CA LEU A 9 92.45 9.14 -85.66
C LEU A 9 91.55 10.31 -85.22
N ARG A 10 91.57 11.44 -85.93
CA ARG A 10 90.68 12.58 -85.65
C ARG A 10 89.21 12.21 -85.79
N LYS A 11 88.82 11.55 -86.89
CA LYS A 11 87.44 11.09 -87.10
C LYS A 11 87.00 10.07 -86.04
N GLN A 12 87.87 9.14 -85.67
CA GLN A 12 87.58 8.20 -84.59
C GLN A 12 87.36 8.92 -83.25
N LEU A 13 88.18 9.92 -82.94
CA LEU A 13 88.06 10.71 -81.72
C LEU A 13 86.77 11.54 -81.69
N GLU A 14 86.34 12.05 -82.85
CA GLU A 14 85.07 12.77 -83.02
C GLU A 14 83.87 11.83 -82.80
N THR A 15 83.85 10.65 -83.43
CA THR A 15 82.78 9.65 -83.20
C THR A 15 82.75 9.15 -81.75
N PHE A 16 83.92 9.02 -81.11
CA PHE A 16 84.01 8.63 -79.70
C PHE A 16 83.43 9.70 -78.78
N ASN A 17 83.70 10.99 -79.07
CA ASN A 17 83.12 12.10 -78.32
C ASN A 17 81.60 12.18 -78.47
N GLU A 18 81.05 11.96 -79.67
CA GLU A 18 79.60 11.92 -79.89
C GLU A 18 78.94 10.79 -79.09
N LEU A 19 79.50 9.58 -79.16
CA LEU A 19 79.01 8.44 -78.38
C LEU A 19 79.08 8.68 -76.88
N LYS A 20 80.15 9.34 -76.39
CA LYS A 20 80.29 9.72 -74.99
C LYS A 20 79.17 10.68 -74.56
N ILE A 21 78.89 11.71 -75.35
CA ILE A 21 77.81 12.68 -75.07
C ILE A 21 76.44 11.99 -75.04
N ILE A 22 76.18 11.07 -75.98
CA ILE A 22 74.93 10.31 -76.01
C ILE A 22 74.79 9.45 -74.75
N LYS A 23 75.85 8.73 -74.36
CA LYS A 23 75.84 7.93 -73.13
C LYS A 23 75.62 8.76 -71.87
N GLU A 24 76.27 9.91 -71.76
CA GLU A 24 76.09 10.82 -70.62
C GLU A 24 74.64 11.34 -70.54
N ARG A 25 74.03 11.67 -71.69
CA ARG A 25 72.62 12.05 -71.75
C ARG A 25 71.68 10.92 -71.35
N GLU A 26 71.91 9.72 -71.87
CA GLU A 26 71.12 8.53 -71.50
C GLU A 26 71.24 8.23 -70.01
N GLN A 27 72.43 8.36 -69.43
CA GLN A 27 72.67 8.16 -68.00
C GLN A 27 71.90 9.18 -67.16
N ILE A 28 71.91 10.46 -67.53
CA ILE A 28 71.12 11.51 -66.85
C ILE A 28 69.63 11.21 -66.93
N LEU A 29 69.14 10.77 -68.10
CA LEU A 29 67.72 10.47 -68.31
C LEU A 29 67.27 9.24 -67.52
N LEU A 30 68.12 8.21 -67.45
CA LEU A 30 67.89 7.03 -66.61
C LEU A 30 67.89 7.41 -65.12
N GLN A 31 68.80 8.28 -64.69
CA GLN A 31 68.83 8.76 -63.30
C GLN A 31 67.53 9.51 -62.94
N ALA A 32 67.08 10.44 -63.79
CA ALA A 32 65.84 11.17 -63.57
C ALA A 32 64.61 10.25 -63.50
N LYS A 33 64.58 9.17 -64.30
CA LYS A 33 63.54 8.14 -64.21
C LYS A 33 63.60 7.36 -62.91
N LEU A 34 64.78 6.98 -62.45
CA LEU A 34 64.98 6.32 -61.16
C LEU A 34 64.50 7.19 -60.00
N ASP A 35 64.85 8.48 -60.00
CA ASP A 35 64.44 9.42 -58.96
C ASP A 35 62.91 9.60 -58.95
N SER A 36 62.28 9.73 -60.14
CA SER A 36 60.82 9.81 -60.26
C SER A 36 60.11 8.53 -59.80
N GLN A 37 60.68 7.36 -60.10
CA GLN A 37 60.15 6.08 -59.61
C GLN A 37 60.28 5.96 -58.10
N SER A 38 61.38 6.45 -57.50
CA SER A 38 61.57 6.46 -56.05
C SER A 38 60.47 7.27 -55.34
N VAL A 39 60.15 8.46 -55.84
CA VAL A 39 59.06 9.29 -55.30
C VAL A 39 57.71 8.58 -55.41
N SER A 40 57.45 7.94 -56.56
CA SER A 40 56.21 7.20 -56.78
C SER A 40 56.06 6.01 -55.81
N ILE A 41 57.16 5.32 -55.48
CA ILE A 41 57.17 4.24 -54.50
C ILE A 41 56.84 4.77 -53.10
N GLU A 42 57.42 5.89 -52.69
CA GLU A 42 57.13 6.50 -51.39
C GLU A 42 55.65 6.90 -51.24
N GLU A 43 55.04 7.42 -52.31
CA GLU A 43 53.61 7.74 -52.34
C GLU A 43 52.73 6.49 -52.23
N LEU A 44 53.06 5.42 -52.95
CA LEU A 44 52.37 4.14 -52.84
C LEU A 44 52.50 3.54 -51.43
N GLU A 45 53.64 3.69 -50.77
CA GLU A 45 53.83 3.26 -49.38
C GLU A 45 53.03 4.10 -48.38
N LYS A 46 52.83 5.40 -48.63
CA LYS A 46 51.94 6.24 -47.84
C LYS A 46 50.49 5.77 -47.97
N ILE A 47 50.03 5.54 -49.19
CA ILE A 47 48.66 5.03 -49.46
C ILE A 47 48.47 3.66 -48.81
N ARG A 48 49.45 2.75 -48.92
CA ARG A 48 49.39 1.42 -48.30
C ARG A 48 49.25 1.49 -46.78
N ARG A 49 49.97 2.40 -46.12
CA ARG A 49 49.85 2.62 -44.67
C ARG A 49 48.46 3.14 -44.28
N GLN A 50 47.93 4.10 -45.03
CA GLN A 50 46.58 4.62 -44.81
C GLN A 50 45.52 3.52 -45.00
N HIS A 51 45.65 2.69 -46.03
CA HIS A 51 44.74 1.56 -46.28
C HIS A 51 44.73 0.57 -45.11
N LEU A 52 45.89 0.25 -44.53
CA LEU A 52 45.98 -0.62 -43.35
C LEU A 52 45.21 -0.04 -42.16
N ILE A 53 45.41 1.24 -41.86
CA ILE A 53 44.72 1.94 -40.76
C ILE A 53 43.20 1.89 -40.98
N LEU A 54 42.73 2.27 -42.18
CA LEU A 54 41.30 2.25 -42.51
C LEU A 54 40.70 0.85 -42.44
N HIS A 55 41.46 -0.18 -42.83
CA HIS A 55 41.00 -1.56 -42.75
C HIS A 55 40.82 -2.02 -41.29
N ASP A 56 41.72 -1.63 -40.40
CA ASP A 56 41.61 -1.94 -38.97
C ASP A 56 40.45 -1.18 -38.32
N GLU A 57 40.23 0.09 -38.68
CA GLU A 57 39.06 0.86 -38.25
C GLU A 57 37.75 0.24 -38.73
N LEU A 58 37.70 -0.22 -39.98
CA LEU A 58 36.52 -0.89 -40.54
C LEU A 58 36.22 -2.18 -39.77
N ASN A 59 37.24 -2.98 -39.46
CA ASN A 59 37.06 -4.18 -38.65
C ASN A 59 36.57 -3.87 -37.24
N ARG A 60 37.09 -2.81 -36.61
CA ARG A 60 36.64 -2.36 -35.29
C ARG A 60 35.16 -1.96 -35.32
N ILE A 61 34.76 -1.12 -36.26
CA ILE A 61 33.35 -0.69 -36.42
C ILE A 61 32.44 -1.89 -36.69
N ARG A 62 32.92 -2.87 -37.48
CA ARG A 62 32.16 -4.09 -37.75
C ARG A 62 31.88 -4.88 -36.48
N MET A 63 32.87 -5.02 -35.60
CA MET A 63 32.68 -5.70 -34.31
C MET A 63 31.73 -4.93 -33.40
N GLU A 64 31.92 -3.61 -33.25
CA GLU A 64 31.03 -2.74 -32.48
C GLU A 64 29.58 -2.82 -32.99
N SER A 65 29.38 -2.90 -34.31
CA SER A 65 28.06 -3.09 -34.90
C SER A 65 27.41 -4.42 -34.53
N PHE A 66 28.17 -5.51 -34.39
CA PHE A 66 27.62 -6.79 -33.97
C PHE A 66 27.17 -6.75 -32.50
N ASP A 67 27.96 -6.12 -31.62
CA ASP A 67 27.61 -5.96 -30.21
C ASP A 67 26.36 -5.09 -30.05
N LEU A 68 26.27 -4.00 -30.80
CA LEU A 68 25.07 -3.14 -30.81
C LEU A 68 23.83 -3.88 -31.30
N LEU A 69 23.95 -4.75 -32.30
CA LEU A 69 22.84 -5.58 -32.78
C LEU A 69 22.39 -6.61 -31.73
N ALA A 70 23.33 -7.20 -30.98
CA ALA A 70 23.01 -8.10 -29.88
C ALA A 70 22.26 -7.36 -28.77
N ASN A 71 22.78 -6.21 -28.33
CA ASN A 71 22.16 -5.36 -27.31
C ASN A 71 20.76 -4.90 -27.75
N ASN A 72 20.58 -4.52 -29.01
CA ASN A 72 19.27 -4.12 -29.52
C ASN A 72 18.24 -5.26 -29.45
N LYS A 73 18.64 -6.48 -29.78
CA LYS A 73 17.75 -7.67 -29.64
C LYS A 73 17.35 -7.90 -28.20
N GLU A 74 18.25 -7.74 -27.24
CA GLU A 74 17.95 -7.88 -25.81
C GLU A 74 17.00 -6.78 -25.33
N LEU A 75 17.25 -5.52 -25.72
CA LEU A 75 16.36 -4.40 -25.41
C LEU A 75 14.95 -4.61 -25.97
N LEU A 76 14.84 -5.14 -27.19
CA LEU A 76 13.54 -5.48 -27.79
C LEU A 76 12.79 -6.57 -27.01
N ARG A 77 13.50 -7.59 -26.50
CA ARG A 77 12.91 -8.63 -25.64
C ARG A 77 12.43 -8.02 -24.32
N MET A 78 13.27 -7.23 -23.67
CA MET A 78 12.90 -6.56 -22.42
C MET A 78 11.69 -5.63 -22.61
N ASN A 79 11.64 -4.88 -23.71
CA ASN A 79 10.51 -4.01 -24.02
C ASN A 79 9.20 -4.79 -24.18
N ARG A 80 9.23 -5.96 -24.84
CA ARG A 80 8.05 -6.83 -24.95
C ARG A 80 7.61 -7.35 -23.59
N ASN A 81 8.54 -7.88 -22.79
CA ASN A 81 8.22 -8.36 -21.45
C ASN A 81 7.59 -7.25 -20.58
N LEU A 82 8.11 -6.03 -20.65
CA LEU A 82 7.55 -4.89 -19.92
C LEU A 82 6.17 -4.48 -20.43
N LYS A 83 5.91 -4.59 -21.73
CA LYS A 83 4.56 -4.35 -22.29
C LYS A 83 3.56 -5.38 -21.80
N ASP A 84 3.92 -6.65 -21.83
CA ASP A 84 3.06 -7.74 -21.39
C ASP A 84 2.75 -7.60 -19.88
N GLU A 85 3.76 -7.27 -19.07
CA GLU A 85 3.55 -7.02 -17.63
C GLU A 85 2.70 -5.78 -17.38
N ASN A 86 2.87 -4.71 -18.14
CA ASN A 86 2.02 -3.53 -18.01
C ASN A 86 0.55 -3.86 -18.34
N GLU A 87 0.31 -4.66 -19.38
CA GLU A 87 -1.04 -5.10 -19.74
C GLU A 87 -1.64 -5.99 -18.65
N ARG A 88 -0.85 -6.92 -18.09
CA ARG A 88 -1.27 -7.76 -16.97
C ARG A 88 -1.70 -6.92 -15.76
N LEU A 89 -0.86 -5.96 -15.37
CA LEU A 89 -1.13 -5.07 -14.23
C LEU A 89 -2.37 -4.19 -14.47
N ARG A 90 -2.59 -3.72 -15.71
CA ARG A 90 -3.81 -2.97 -16.06
C ARG A 90 -5.06 -3.82 -15.87
N LYS A 91 -5.05 -5.08 -16.32
CA LYS A 91 -6.18 -6.00 -16.14
C LYS A 91 -6.46 -6.27 -14.66
N GLN A 92 -5.40 -6.51 -13.87
CA GLN A 92 -5.53 -6.69 -12.42
C GLN A 92 -6.14 -5.46 -11.76
N PHE A 93 -5.67 -4.26 -12.11
CA PHE A 93 -6.22 -3.02 -11.58
C PHE A 93 -7.71 -2.85 -11.94
N GLU A 94 -8.11 -3.15 -13.18
CA GLU A 94 -9.51 -3.08 -13.61
C GLU A 94 -10.40 -4.12 -12.92
N GLU A 95 -9.87 -5.31 -12.61
CA GLU A 95 -10.56 -6.34 -11.83
C GLU A 95 -10.73 -5.92 -10.38
N GLU A 96 -9.67 -5.43 -9.73
CA GLU A 96 -9.73 -4.92 -8.36
C GLU A 96 -10.68 -3.73 -8.23
N HIS A 97 -10.66 -2.81 -9.19
CA HIS A 97 -11.57 -1.67 -9.22
C HIS A 97 -13.02 -2.11 -9.30
N ARG A 98 -13.35 -3.04 -10.21
CA ARG A 98 -14.71 -3.61 -10.30
C ARG A 98 -15.11 -4.32 -9.03
N HIS A 99 -14.21 -5.09 -8.43
CA HIS A 99 -14.49 -5.79 -7.18
C HIS A 99 -14.77 -4.81 -6.02
N LEU A 100 -14.02 -3.71 -5.95
CA LEU A 100 -14.25 -2.66 -4.97
C LEU A 100 -15.60 -1.96 -5.18
N GLU A 101 -15.97 -1.66 -6.43
CA GLU A 101 -17.27 -1.09 -6.77
C GLU A 101 -18.43 -2.02 -6.35
N GLU A 102 -18.29 -3.32 -6.62
CA GLU A 102 -19.26 -4.34 -6.21
C GLU A 102 -19.37 -4.43 -4.68
N LEU A 103 -18.24 -4.44 -3.97
CA LEU A 103 -18.21 -4.44 -2.51
C LEU A 103 -18.88 -3.19 -1.93
N ASN A 104 -18.60 -2.01 -2.48
CA ASN A 104 -19.22 -0.75 -2.06
C ASN A 104 -20.74 -0.80 -2.24
N LEU A 105 -21.22 -1.23 -3.41
CA LEU A 105 -22.65 -1.38 -3.68
C LEU A 105 -23.31 -2.38 -2.70
N THR A 106 -22.61 -3.46 -2.39
CA THR A 106 -23.11 -4.50 -1.48
C THR A 106 -23.15 -3.99 -0.05
N ASN A 107 -22.13 -3.25 0.39
CA ASN A 107 -22.07 -2.60 1.69
C ASN A 107 -23.17 -1.55 1.86
N GLU A 108 -23.39 -0.69 0.87
CA GLU A 108 -24.49 0.28 0.89
C GLU A 108 -25.85 -0.40 1.05
N LYS A 109 -26.10 -1.49 0.31
CA LYS A 109 -27.34 -2.28 0.46
C LYS A 109 -27.48 -2.88 1.85
N ASN A 110 -26.39 -3.38 2.44
CA ASN A 110 -26.40 -3.97 3.77
C ASN A 110 -26.62 -2.91 4.86
N LEU A 111 -25.97 -1.75 4.74
CA LEU A 111 -26.17 -0.61 5.63
C LEU A 111 -27.61 -0.12 5.56
N SER A 112 -28.17 0.05 4.36
CA SER A 112 -29.59 0.45 4.21
C SER A 112 -30.53 -0.52 4.91
N LYS A 113 -30.35 -1.84 4.72
CA LYS A 113 -31.16 -2.85 5.41
C LYS A 113 -31.01 -2.79 6.94
N LEU A 114 -29.80 -2.49 7.42
CA LEU A 114 -29.54 -2.35 8.85
C LEU A 114 -30.24 -1.11 9.42
N PHE A 115 -30.19 0.02 8.71
CA PHE A 115 -30.93 1.23 9.07
C PHE A 115 -32.42 0.97 9.16
N ASP A 116 -33.02 0.29 8.18
CA ASP A 116 -34.45 -0.03 8.19
C ASP A 116 -34.85 -0.87 9.42
N ARG A 117 -34.04 -1.88 9.77
CA ARG A 117 -34.24 -2.72 10.97
C ARG A 117 -34.12 -1.91 12.25
N PHE A 118 -33.11 -1.05 12.33
CA PHE A 118 -32.90 -0.18 13.48
C PHE A 118 -34.08 0.79 13.67
N GLU A 119 -34.61 1.37 12.59
CA GLU A 119 -35.80 2.21 12.66
C GLU A 119 -37.05 1.45 13.11
N GLU A 120 -37.20 0.20 12.69
CA GLU A 120 -38.30 -0.66 13.13
C GLU A 120 -38.19 -0.98 14.62
N GLU A 121 -37.00 -1.33 15.11
CA GLU A 121 -36.74 -1.55 16.54
C GLU A 121 -36.96 -0.29 17.37
N ARG A 122 -36.48 0.86 16.89
CA ARG A 122 -36.72 2.16 17.53
C ARG A 122 -38.22 2.44 17.65
N ARG A 123 -39.00 2.16 16.61
CA ARG A 123 -40.47 2.29 16.64
C ARG A 123 -41.11 1.33 17.64
N LYS A 124 -40.68 0.06 17.68
CA LYS A 124 -41.15 -0.94 18.66
C LYS A 124 -40.87 -0.48 20.10
N MET A 125 -39.66 -0.02 20.38
CA MET A 125 -39.28 0.52 21.68
C MET A 125 -40.11 1.74 22.08
N LEU A 126 -40.32 2.68 21.16
CA LEU A 126 -41.15 3.86 21.41
C LEU A 126 -42.59 3.47 21.79
N LEU A 127 -43.18 2.54 21.03
CA LEU A 127 -44.53 2.03 21.32
C LEU A 127 -44.59 1.32 22.67
N GLN A 128 -43.57 0.52 23.01
CA GLN A 128 -43.48 -0.15 24.31
C GLN A 128 -43.34 0.85 25.45
N SER A 129 -42.49 1.86 25.29
CA SER A 129 -42.30 2.93 26.26
C SER A 129 -43.62 3.69 26.52
N GLN A 130 -44.34 4.06 25.46
CA GLN A 130 -45.66 4.70 25.59
C GLN A 130 -46.69 3.79 26.27
N ARG A 131 -46.69 2.49 26.01
CA ARG A 131 -47.57 1.52 26.68
C ARG A 131 -47.27 1.46 28.18
N LEU A 132 -45.99 1.33 28.54
CA LEU A 132 -45.54 1.30 29.93
C LEU A 132 -45.81 2.62 30.65
N GLU A 133 -45.70 3.75 29.97
CA GLU A 133 -46.02 5.06 30.53
C GLU A 133 -47.52 5.18 30.83
N ARG A 134 -48.39 4.77 29.89
CA ARG A 134 -49.85 4.71 30.12
C ARG A 134 -50.22 3.74 31.23
N GLU A 135 -49.58 2.57 31.30
CA GLU A 135 -49.81 1.59 32.36
C GLU A 135 -49.37 2.13 33.72
N ASN A 136 -48.21 2.80 33.80
CA ASN A 136 -47.75 3.47 35.01
C ASN A 136 -48.70 4.58 35.45
N GLN A 137 -49.20 5.40 34.52
CA GLN A 137 -50.21 6.42 34.82
C GLN A 137 -51.48 5.79 35.40
N ARG A 138 -52.00 4.73 34.76
CA ARG A 138 -53.15 3.98 35.26
C ARG A 138 -52.90 3.38 36.65
N LEU A 139 -51.74 2.79 36.89
CA LEU A 139 -51.39 2.24 38.21
C LEU A 139 -51.31 3.32 39.28
N ARG A 140 -50.78 4.52 38.96
CA ARG A 140 -50.78 5.67 39.87
C ARG A 140 -52.20 6.11 40.21
N GLU A 141 -53.09 6.20 39.22
CA GLU A 141 -54.51 6.55 39.44
C GLU A 141 -55.21 5.51 40.33
N VAL A 142 -55.02 4.22 40.05
CA VAL A 142 -55.57 3.13 40.88
C VAL A 142 -55.02 3.20 42.31
N GLY A 143 -53.72 3.42 42.47
CA GLY A 143 -53.09 3.59 43.78
C GLY A 143 -53.64 4.79 44.56
N ILE A 144 -53.80 5.94 43.90
CA ILE A 144 -54.42 7.14 44.50
C ILE A 144 -55.87 6.85 44.92
N ASN A 145 -56.65 6.21 44.06
CA ASN A 145 -58.04 5.85 44.36
C ASN A 145 -58.15 4.86 45.52
N GLN A 146 -57.23 3.89 45.62
CA GLN A 146 -57.14 2.98 46.76
C GLN A 146 -56.78 3.72 48.05
N ILE A 147 -55.79 4.61 48.03
CA ILE A 147 -55.41 5.43 49.20
C ILE A 147 -56.60 6.30 49.65
N GLN A 148 -57.34 6.90 48.72
CA GLN A 148 -58.53 7.70 49.04
C GLN A 148 -59.65 6.84 49.62
N HIS A 149 -59.89 5.63 49.08
CA HIS A 149 -60.87 4.70 49.59
C HIS A 149 -60.52 4.19 50.99
N GLU A 150 -59.25 3.85 51.24
CA GLU A 150 -58.75 3.47 52.56
C GLU A 150 -58.86 4.62 53.55
N SER A 151 -58.53 5.84 53.13
CA SER A 151 -58.72 7.05 53.94
C SER A 151 -60.20 7.27 54.30
N ARG A 152 -61.12 7.03 53.37
CA ARG A 152 -62.58 7.07 53.61
C ARG A 152 -63.05 5.97 54.56
N ILE A 153 -62.54 4.75 54.45
CA ILE A 153 -62.82 3.68 55.40
C ILE A 153 -62.30 4.04 56.80
N GLN A 154 -61.09 4.59 56.89
CA GLN A 154 -60.52 5.01 58.18
C GLN A 154 -61.31 6.17 58.79
N SER A 155 -61.76 7.15 58.00
CA SER A 155 -62.64 8.22 58.50
C SER A 155 -64.02 7.68 58.90
N ASN A 156 -64.61 6.74 58.16
CA ASN A 156 -65.89 6.12 58.51
C ASN A 156 -65.79 5.25 59.77
N ARG A 157 -64.68 4.55 59.99
CA ARG A 157 -64.42 3.83 61.26
C ARG A 157 -64.25 4.78 62.46
N ARG A 158 -63.75 6.00 62.24
CA ARG A 158 -63.70 7.03 63.29
C ARG A 158 -65.08 7.60 63.61
N ILE A 159 -66.03 7.58 62.67
CA ILE A 159 -67.40 8.07 62.86
C ILE A 159 -68.32 6.97 63.42
N SER A 160 -68.11 5.69 63.10
CA SER A 160 -68.94 4.59 63.62
C SER A 160 -68.56 4.11 65.02
N ASN A 161 -67.41 4.54 65.54
CA ASN A 161 -66.99 4.25 66.91
C ASN A 161 -66.97 5.55 67.72
N GLY A 162 -68.16 5.98 68.11
CA GLY A 162 -68.30 6.75 69.34
C GLY A 162 -67.83 5.87 70.50
N PHE A 163 -66.81 6.35 71.21
CA PHE A 163 -66.19 5.76 72.41
C PHE A 163 -65.34 4.51 72.19
N GLY A 164 -64.02 4.66 72.42
CA GLY A 164 -63.10 3.53 72.49
C GLY A 164 -61.68 3.92 72.15
N ASP A 165 -61.02 4.50 73.13
CA ASP A 165 -59.59 4.78 73.22
C ASP A 165 -58.74 3.55 72.87
N HIS A 166 -58.27 3.41 71.62
CA HIS A 166 -57.20 2.47 71.22
C HIS A 166 -56.47 3.02 69.99
N THR A 167 -55.50 3.88 70.27
CA THR A 167 -54.48 4.30 69.32
C THR A 167 -53.73 3.09 68.73
N ALA A 168 -53.69 3.07 67.40
CA ALA A 168 -52.60 2.56 66.57
C ALA A 168 -52.09 1.12 66.83
N ARG A 169 -52.84 0.12 66.36
CA ARG A 169 -52.26 -1.18 65.96
C ARG A 169 -52.73 -1.59 64.56
N PHE A 170 -52.57 -0.68 63.60
CA PHE A 170 -52.72 -0.97 62.18
C PHE A 170 -51.34 -1.19 61.56
N TYR A 171 -51.10 -2.41 61.07
CA TYR A 171 -50.26 -2.82 59.92
C TYR A 171 -49.18 -1.84 59.41
N GLY A 172 -48.32 -1.35 60.29
CA GLY A 172 -47.03 -0.79 59.91
C GLY A 172 -46.01 -1.91 59.98
N ILE A 173 -45.40 -2.26 58.84
CA ILE A 173 -44.09 -2.94 58.85
C ILE A 173 -43.23 -2.10 59.81
N ARG A 174 -42.87 -2.65 60.97
CA ARG A 174 -42.04 -1.91 61.94
C ARG A 174 -40.79 -1.47 61.20
N ALA A 175 -40.21 -0.33 61.52
CA ALA A 175 -38.96 0.11 60.87
C ALA A 175 -37.87 -0.99 60.89
N SER A 176 -37.91 -1.87 61.89
CA SER A 176 -37.10 -3.10 61.98
C SER A 176 -37.33 -4.10 60.83
N ASP A 177 -38.57 -4.26 60.38
CA ASP A 177 -38.96 -5.21 59.33
C ASP A 177 -38.67 -4.66 57.93
N TYR A 178 -38.78 -3.33 57.74
CA TYR A 178 -38.34 -2.68 56.50
C TYR A 178 -36.82 -2.73 56.36
N SER A 179 -36.08 -2.45 57.44
CA SER A 179 -34.62 -2.61 57.47
C SER A 179 -34.18 -4.04 57.20
N ARG A 180 -34.91 -5.04 57.74
CA ARG A 180 -34.66 -6.47 57.46
C ARG A 180 -34.93 -6.83 56.00
N PHE A 181 -36.00 -6.32 55.41
CA PHE A 181 -36.29 -6.54 54.00
C PHE A 181 -35.21 -5.93 53.10
N LYS A 182 -34.82 -4.68 53.38
CA LYS A 182 -33.77 -3.98 52.64
C LYS A 182 -32.41 -4.68 52.78
N ALA A 183 -32.07 -5.16 53.98
CA ALA A 183 -30.87 -5.95 54.21
C ALA A 183 -30.87 -7.26 53.40
N ARG A 184 -32.03 -7.95 53.28
CA ARG A 184 -32.15 -9.15 52.44
C ARG A 184 -31.98 -8.85 50.95
N GLN A 185 -32.50 -7.72 50.47
CA GLN A 185 -32.31 -7.31 49.07
C GLN A 185 -30.85 -6.98 48.78
N TYR A 186 -30.16 -6.26 49.69
CA TYR A 186 -28.74 -5.98 49.54
C TYR A 186 -27.87 -7.24 49.64
N SER A 187 -28.22 -8.21 50.50
CA SER A 187 -27.55 -9.52 50.56
C SER A 187 -27.64 -10.25 49.23
N LYS A 188 -28.84 -10.32 48.63
CA LYS A 188 -29.02 -10.95 47.31
C LYS A 188 -28.24 -10.25 46.21
N LEU A 189 -28.18 -8.92 46.25
CA LEU A 189 -27.41 -8.15 45.29
C LEU A 189 -25.89 -8.43 45.45
N ALA A 190 -25.41 -8.52 46.67
CA ALA A 190 -24.02 -8.86 46.97
C ALA A 190 -23.67 -10.29 46.51
N ASP A 191 -24.56 -11.25 46.71
CA ASP A 191 -24.37 -12.64 46.22
C ASP A 191 -24.30 -12.69 44.68
N CYS A 192 -25.16 -11.94 43.98
CA CYS A 192 -25.09 -11.82 42.52
C CYS A 192 -23.79 -11.17 42.04
N LEU A 193 -23.33 -10.10 42.70
CA LEU A 193 -22.08 -9.43 42.35
C LEU A 193 -20.86 -10.33 42.60
N ASN A 194 -20.85 -11.09 43.69
CA ASN A 194 -19.80 -12.08 43.95
C ASN A 194 -19.80 -13.20 42.90
N SER A 195 -20.98 -13.67 42.48
CA SER A 195 -21.09 -14.66 41.40
C SER A 195 -20.57 -14.14 40.05
N ILE A 196 -20.76 -12.85 39.75
CA ILE A 196 -20.21 -12.23 38.53
C ILE A 196 -18.68 -12.09 38.64
N ILE A 197 -18.18 -11.70 39.83
CA ILE A 197 -16.73 -11.62 40.09
C ILE A 197 -16.07 -12.99 39.97
N ASP A 198 -16.69 -14.05 40.48
CA ASP A 198 -16.18 -15.42 40.35
C ASP A 198 -16.18 -15.89 38.88
N GLN A 199 -17.21 -15.55 38.10
CA GLN A 199 -17.24 -15.82 36.65
C GLN A 199 -16.14 -15.06 35.90
N LEU A 200 -15.85 -13.81 36.28
CA LEU A 200 -14.77 -13.03 35.66
C LEU A 200 -13.38 -13.55 36.06
N LYS A 201 -13.18 -14.01 37.31
CA LYS A 201 -11.92 -14.63 37.75
C LYS A 201 -11.64 -16.00 37.11
N ILE A 202 -12.68 -16.77 36.80
CA ILE A 202 -12.54 -18.03 36.04
C ILE A 202 -12.06 -17.74 34.61
N ASN A 203 -12.43 -16.59 34.03
CA ASN A 203 -11.97 -16.18 32.70
C ASN A 203 -10.54 -15.61 32.67
N GLU A 204 -10.01 -15.09 33.79
CA GLU A 204 -8.62 -14.59 33.86
C GLU A 204 -7.59 -15.70 34.15
N ASN A 205 -7.99 -16.82 34.75
CA ASN A 205 -7.09 -17.96 35.05
C ASN A 205 -7.16 -19.10 34.01
N GLY A 206 -7.79 -18.88 32.86
CA GLY A 206 -7.89 -19.84 31.76
C GLY A 206 -6.85 -19.67 30.65
N ILE A 207 -5.90 -18.74 30.79
CA ILE A 207 -4.76 -18.59 29.88
C ILE A 207 -3.54 -19.20 30.56
N ASP A 208 -3.51 -20.53 30.63
CA ASP A 208 -2.29 -21.26 30.94
C ASP A 208 -1.48 -21.41 29.65
N ASN A 209 -0.28 -20.83 29.70
CA ASN A 209 0.76 -20.94 28.68
C ASN A 209 1.09 -22.42 28.42
N ASN A 210 1.01 -22.85 27.17
CA ASN A 210 1.91 -23.87 26.63
C ASN A 210 2.35 -23.41 25.25
N ASP A 211 3.64 -23.07 25.17
CA ASP A 211 4.40 -22.96 23.94
C ASP A 211 4.45 -24.34 23.27
N ASP A 212 3.99 -24.42 22.02
CA ASP A 212 4.62 -25.26 21.00
C ASP A 212 4.33 -24.62 19.64
N GLU A 213 5.41 -24.37 18.90
CA GLU A 213 5.44 -23.80 17.56
C GLU A 213 4.61 -24.64 16.59
N GLN A 214 3.72 -24.02 15.81
CA GLN A 214 3.77 -24.01 14.34
C GLN A 214 2.66 -23.17 13.70
N ASP A 215 3.08 -22.59 12.58
CA ASP A 215 2.47 -21.75 11.54
C ASP A 215 0.95 -21.86 11.22
N GLU A 216 0.49 -20.78 10.57
CA GLU A 216 -0.73 -20.60 9.76
C GLU A 216 -2.07 -20.21 10.43
N ASN A 217 -2.41 -18.93 10.23
CA ASN A 217 -3.70 -18.35 9.82
C ASN A 217 -5.01 -18.59 10.61
N ASP A 218 -5.74 -17.47 10.69
CA ASP A 218 -7.18 -17.28 10.78
C ASP A 218 -7.83 -16.92 12.14
N ASP A 219 -8.60 -15.83 12.04
CA ASP A 219 -9.68 -15.34 12.91
C ASP A 219 -9.32 -14.65 14.23
N VAL A 220 -8.75 -13.44 14.12
CA VAL A 220 -8.98 -12.39 15.12
C VAL A 220 -10.40 -11.81 14.90
N PRO A 221 -11.28 -11.82 15.91
CA PRO A 221 -12.62 -11.23 15.79
C PRO A 221 -12.53 -9.72 15.50
N PHE A 222 -13.09 -9.33 14.36
CA PHE A 222 -13.11 -7.98 13.78
C PHE A 222 -13.57 -6.86 14.76
N GLU A 223 -14.27 -7.22 15.84
CA GLU A 223 -14.80 -6.26 16.83
C GLU A 223 -13.72 -5.66 17.76
N PHE A 224 -12.60 -6.35 17.99
CA PHE A 224 -11.56 -5.85 18.91
C PHE A 224 -10.57 -4.87 18.24
N GLU A 225 -10.30 -5.04 16.95
CA GLU A 225 -9.39 -4.15 16.20
C GLU A 225 -10.04 -2.78 15.88
N PHE A 226 -11.35 -2.76 15.66
CA PHE A 226 -12.10 -1.54 15.35
C PHE A 226 -12.19 -0.60 16.56
N LEU A 227 -12.41 -1.15 17.77
CA LEU A 227 -12.48 -0.36 19.00
C LEU A 227 -11.13 0.27 19.36
N ASN A 228 -10.01 -0.44 19.14
CA ASN A 228 -8.66 0.11 19.37
C ASN A 228 -8.25 1.17 18.33
N LYS A 229 -8.67 1.03 17.06
CA LYS A 229 -8.41 2.06 16.04
C LYS A 229 -9.21 3.35 16.31
N ILE A 230 -10.44 3.26 16.83
CA ILE A 230 -11.25 4.44 17.18
C ILE A 230 -10.71 5.19 18.40
N THR A 231 -10.28 4.50 19.46
CA THR A 231 -9.67 5.17 20.63
C THR A 231 -8.35 5.85 20.30
N THR A 232 -7.56 5.29 19.38
CA THR A 232 -6.30 5.90 18.94
C THR A 232 -6.53 7.15 18.07
N ILE A 233 -7.53 7.13 17.18
CA ILE A 233 -7.88 8.30 16.35
C ILE A 233 -8.52 9.41 17.20
N SER A 234 -9.32 9.07 18.22
CA SER A 234 -9.95 10.05 19.11
C SER A 234 -8.96 10.73 20.07
N THR A 235 -7.83 10.09 20.40
CA THR A 235 -6.82 10.68 21.29
C THR A 235 -5.80 11.54 20.53
N GLN A 236 -5.47 11.20 19.28
CA GLN A 236 -4.61 12.04 18.42
C GLN A 236 -5.32 13.31 17.92
N THR A 237 -6.61 13.26 17.64
CA THR A 237 -7.37 14.46 17.21
C THR A 237 -7.57 15.48 18.34
N HIS A 238 -7.63 15.04 19.60
CA HIS A 238 -7.72 15.95 20.75
C HIS A 238 -6.38 16.59 21.15
N SER A 239 -5.23 15.96 20.90
CA SER A 239 -3.92 16.60 21.14
C SER A 239 -3.60 17.70 20.13
N ASP A 240 -3.96 17.50 18.86
CA ASP A 240 -3.64 18.44 17.77
C ASP A 240 -4.53 19.68 17.76
N LEU A 241 -5.77 19.59 18.27
CA LEU A 241 -6.66 20.74 18.45
C LEU A 241 -6.26 21.62 19.64
N SER A 242 -5.64 21.04 20.68
CA SER A 242 -5.22 21.78 21.88
C SER A 242 -3.93 22.59 21.68
N LEU A 243 -3.12 22.22 20.69
CA LEU A 243 -1.88 22.93 20.30
C LEU A 243 -2.10 24.08 19.29
N ARG A 244 -3.29 24.19 18.69
CA ARG A 244 -3.65 25.28 17.75
C ARG A 244 -4.47 26.42 18.36
N LEU A 245 -4.78 26.35 19.65
CA LEU A 245 -5.58 27.35 20.38
C LEU A 245 -4.79 28.07 21.51
N LYS A 246 -3.47 28.05 21.45
CA LYS A 246 -2.56 28.92 22.23
C LYS A 246 -1.58 29.60 21.28
#